data_AF-A0A4Y2QVJ9-F1
#
_entry.id   AF-A0A4Y2QVJ9-F1
#
_cell.length_a   1.000
_cell.length_b   1.000
_cell.length_c   1.000
_cell.angle_alpha   90.00
_cell.angle_beta   90.00
_cell.angle_gamma   90.00
#
_symmetry.space_group_name_H-M   'P 1'
#
loop_
_entity.id
_entity.type
_entity.pdbx_description
1 polymer ?
#
loop_
_entity_poly.entity_id
_entity_poly.type
_entity_poly.pdbx_seq_one_letter_code
_entity_poly.pdbx_strand_id
1 'polypeptide(L)'
;MWKREGDMDKYGQSFGRTRLEIERILSVADMNPKINREKTILIHSKKENKLLLSVNIFHGEDGLKIDLRRRDIMKKKVSNFKFSAVGRNRTPLNYIGSWLNMPVRVVWTMPFSSAENKASVTNKLKLTCEFMYSTGEEQKSVEKVRPCSFKFPEFPSNCILSCIPSGKLSDCPSMCKDLWDLYSKQILCDVELKTQSTSFWVHKTVLCARSPVFLAMFTGEMKEKTSKCVEIEDLENDTLEKFLAFLYTDSFEESQWNAVVELYYAADKYQVERLKFFCCSFFANNIDVSNVCDLLMLADRHSDSYLKARVEYYIVTHHDCIFGSPTWKQFSDKQPLLALSAMLCKYDKERRYAIFGKRHMLSSYPDALEDFRSLYQSQTLSDIIIQTTSDTFHAHKTILCAGSSTLRKLLASGNSPASLKMEDLEDETVSRLLLFLHTDSLADINWTTATKLYHAAIAYQIERLKIKCSCFFLENVKHSNA
;
A
#
# COMPACT_ATOMS: atom_id res chain seq x y z
N MET A 1 24.79 24.84 3.21
CA MET A 1 25.95 25.53 3.82
C MET A 1 27.21 25.07 3.10
N TRP A 2 27.87 26.03 2.43
CA TRP A 2 29.25 26.14 1.93
C TRP A 2 30.12 24.91 1.55
N LYS A 3 30.44 24.86 0.25
CA LYS A 3 31.62 24.41 -0.56
C LYS A 3 32.74 23.54 0.05
N ARG A 4 33.22 22.57 -0.77
CA ARG A 4 34.54 22.62 -1.43
C ARG A 4 34.58 21.75 -2.71
N GLU A 5 35.28 22.20 -3.74
CA GLU A 5 35.56 21.47 -5.00
C GLU A 5 36.47 20.26 -4.75
N GLY A 6 36.19 19.16 -5.47
CA GLY A 6 37.02 17.95 -5.51
C GLY A 6 36.19 16.68 -5.39
N ASP A 7 36.18 15.87 -6.45
CA ASP A 7 35.59 14.52 -6.60
C ASP A 7 34.07 14.38 -6.42
N MET A 8 33.38 14.53 -7.56
CA MET A 8 31.98 14.11 -7.74
C MET A 8 31.92 12.59 -7.90
N ASP A 9 31.57 11.87 -6.83
CA ASP A 9 31.16 10.47 -6.92
C ASP A 9 29.79 10.24 -6.24
N LYS A 10 28.82 9.84 -7.08
CA LYS A 10 27.57 9.13 -6.77
C LYS A 10 26.52 9.85 -5.90
N TYR A 11 25.57 10.51 -6.57
CA TYR A 11 24.23 10.68 -6.03
C TYR A 11 23.64 9.31 -5.69
N GLY A 12 23.26 9.09 -4.43
CA GLY A 12 22.21 8.12 -4.15
C GLY A 12 21.31 8.67 -3.06
N GLN A 13 20.04 8.31 -3.16
CA GLN A 13 18.96 8.80 -2.31
C GLN A 13 19.28 8.59 -0.83
N SER A 14 18.86 9.51 0.02
CA SER A 14 19.14 9.55 1.45
C SER A 14 17.82 9.48 2.20
N PHE A 15 17.65 8.56 3.17
CA PHE A 15 16.47 8.48 4.01
C PHE A 15 16.89 8.55 5.47
N GLY A 16 16.30 9.49 6.20
CA GLY A 16 16.46 9.56 7.65
C GLY A 16 15.56 8.52 8.30
N ARG A 17 16.14 7.64 9.12
CA ARG A 17 15.35 6.88 10.10
C ARG A 17 15.32 7.65 11.40
N THR A 18 14.11 7.86 11.92
CA THR A 18 13.88 8.31 13.29
C THR A 18 13.58 7.09 14.15
N ARG A 19 14.51 6.68 15.02
CA ARG A 19 14.18 5.72 16.09
C ARG A 19 13.37 6.44 17.16
N LEU A 20 12.12 6.04 17.34
CA LEU A 20 11.21 6.56 18.35
C LEU A 20 11.21 5.62 19.55
N GLU A 21 11.66 6.10 20.70
CA GLU A 21 11.47 5.39 21.97
C GLU A 21 9.96 5.37 22.29
N ILE A 22 9.43 4.23 22.74
CA ILE A 22 8.00 4.03 23.04
C ILE A 22 7.84 3.74 24.53
N GLU A 23 6.96 4.48 25.18
CA GLU A 23 6.54 4.21 26.55
C GLU A 23 5.14 3.58 26.56
N ARG A 24 5.00 2.46 27.28
CA ARG A 24 3.73 1.77 27.52
C ARG A 24 3.27 1.95 28.97
N ILE A 25 2.13 2.59 29.14
CA ILE A 25 1.47 2.83 30.42
C ILE A 25 0.20 1.99 30.48
N LEU A 26 0.06 1.21 31.54
CA LEU A 26 -1.15 0.48 31.87
C LEU A 26 -1.71 1.06 33.16
N SER A 27 -2.93 1.59 33.12
CA SER A 27 -3.65 2.10 34.28
C SER A 27 -4.95 1.32 34.44
N VAL A 28 -5.25 0.94 35.69
CA VAL A 28 -6.43 0.15 36.03
C VAL A 28 -7.20 0.90 37.10
N ALA A 29 -8.50 1.08 36.89
CA ALA A 29 -9.38 1.74 37.83
C ALA A 29 -10.66 0.93 38.05
N ASP A 30 -10.96 0.66 39.32
CA ASP A 30 -12.25 0.09 39.71
C ASP A 30 -13.28 1.21 39.87
N MET A 31 -14.50 0.98 39.40
CA MET A 31 -15.57 1.97 39.38
C MET A 31 -16.90 1.38 39.84
N ASN A 32 -17.65 2.17 40.60
CA ASN A 32 -19.06 1.92 40.87
C ASN A 32 -19.90 3.03 40.21
N PRO A 33 -20.52 2.76 39.04
CA PRO A 33 -21.23 3.77 38.26
C PRO A 33 -22.48 4.33 38.95
N LYS A 34 -23.02 3.68 39.98
CA LYS A 34 -24.15 4.21 40.77
C LYS A 34 -23.74 5.28 41.78
N ILE A 35 -22.52 5.21 42.30
CA ILE A 35 -22.02 6.10 43.37
C ILE A 35 -21.27 7.28 42.75
N ASN A 36 -20.51 7.04 41.68
CA ASN A 36 -19.67 8.06 41.07
C ASN A 36 -20.37 8.68 39.86
N ARG A 37 -20.95 9.87 40.04
CA ARG A 37 -21.52 10.66 38.92
C ARG A 37 -20.45 11.10 37.93
N GLU A 38 -19.22 11.34 38.41
CA GLU A 38 -18.04 11.65 37.61
C GLU A 38 -16.79 11.06 38.29
N LYS A 39 -15.88 10.48 37.50
CA LYS A 39 -14.57 10.02 37.96
C LYS A 39 -13.50 10.41 36.95
N THR A 40 -12.42 11.01 37.44
CA THR A 40 -11.25 11.37 36.63
C THR A 40 -10.08 10.45 36.95
N ILE A 41 -9.48 9.88 35.90
CA ILE A 41 -8.22 9.12 35.99
C ILE A 41 -7.13 9.96 35.34
N LEU A 42 -6.06 10.20 36.09
CA LEU A 42 -4.90 10.98 35.65
C LEU A 42 -3.78 10.04 35.19
N ILE A 43 -3.33 10.20 33.96
CA ILE A 43 -2.28 9.36 33.36
C ILE A 43 -0.99 10.17 33.31
N HIS A 44 0.03 9.69 34.02
CA HIS A 44 1.35 10.33 34.09
C HIS A 44 2.38 9.53 33.29
N SER A 45 3.35 10.22 32.68
CA SER A 45 4.55 9.57 32.13
C SER A 45 5.37 8.94 33.26
N LYS A 46 5.79 7.69 33.11
CA LYS A 46 6.72 7.03 34.05
C LYS A 46 8.12 7.62 33.97
N LYS A 47 8.53 8.12 32.80
CA LYS A 47 9.86 8.68 32.55
C LYS A 47 9.99 10.13 33.05
N GLU A 48 8.98 10.97 32.78
CA GLU A 48 9.02 12.41 33.07
C GLU A 48 8.20 12.81 34.31
N ASN A 49 7.40 11.89 34.87
CA ASN A 49 6.44 12.13 35.95
C ASN A 49 5.47 13.32 35.69
N LYS A 50 5.18 13.60 34.42
CA LYS A 50 4.27 14.67 33.97
C LYS A 50 2.90 14.12 33.61
N LEU A 51 1.84 14.90 33.90
CA LEU A 51 0.47 14.56 33.54
C LEU A 51 0.25 14.65 32.02
N LEU A 52 -0.02 13.52 31.37
CA LEU A 52 -0.21 13.46 29.92
C LEU A 52 -1.68 13.71 29.55
N LEU A 53 -2.59 13.02 30.25
CA LEU A 53 -4.00 12.93 29.91
C LEU A 53 -4.86 12.83 31.17
N SER A 54 -6.06 13.37 31.10
CA SER A 54 -7.13 13.09 32.05
C SER A 54 -8.27 12.36 31.34
N VAL A 55 -8.63 11.19 31.84
CA VAL A 55 -9.78 10.41 31.41
C VAL A 55 -10.93 10.73 32.35
N ASN A 56 -11.89 11.52 31.89
CA ASN A 56 -13.11 11.82 32.65
C ASN A 56 -14.20 10.84 32.26
N ILE A 57 -14.87 10.28 33.25
CA ILE A 57 -15.90 9.27 33.06
C ILE A 57 -17.12 9.78 33.79
N PHE A 58 -18.23 9.96 33.08
CA PHE A 58 -19.46 10.48 33.65
C PHE A 58 -20.68 9.80 33.05
N HIS A 59 -21.80 9.86 33.76
CA HIS A 59 -23.06 9.31 33.30
C HIS A 59 -23.84 10.37 32.50
N GLY A 60 -24.07 10.13 31.21
CA GLY A 60 -24.92 10.96 30.34
C GLY A 60 -26.30 10.36 30.12
N GLU A 61 -27.16 11.04 29.36
CA GLU A 61 -28.53 10.60 29.06
C GLU A 61 -28.58 9.23 28.36
N ASP A 62 -27.60 8.94 27.50
CA ASP A 62 -27.50 7.69 26.72
C ASP A 62 -26.62 6.61 27.37
N GLY A 63 -26.18 6.81 28.63
CA GLY A 63 -25.31 5.89 29.36
C GLY A 63 -23.94 6.47 29.72
N LEU A 64 -22.98 5.58 30.03
CA LEU A 64 -21.63 5.96 30.47
C LEU A 64 -20.84 6.60 29.32
N LYS A 65 -20.38 7.84 29.52
CA LYS A 65 -19.55 8.60 28.57
C LYS A 65 -18.13 8.73 29.13
N ILE A 66 -17.15 8.50 28.26
CA ILE A 66 -15.73 8.65 28.55
C ILE A 66 -15.20 9.82 27.71
N ASP A 67 -14.74 10.88 28.38
CA ASP A 67 -14.18 12.10 27.81
C ASP A 67 -12.68 12.17 28.09
N LEU A 68 -11.88 12.00 27.05
CA LEU A 68 -10.43 12.12 27.10
C LEU A 68 -10.05 13.56 26.85
N ARG A 69 -9.38 14.18 27.84
CA ARG A 69 -8.86 15.54 27.72
C ARG A 69 -7.35 15.56 27.83
N ARG A 70 -6.72 16.23 26.86
CA ARG A 70 -5.28 16.49 26.85
C ARG A 70 -4.93 17.62 27.82
N ARG A 71 -3.84 17.46 28.59
CA ARG A 71 -3.36 18.47 29.54
C ARG A 71 -1.96 19.02 29.21
N ASP A 72 -1.09 18.29 28.49
CA ASP A 72 0.29 18.72 28.20
C ASP A 72 0.66 18.77 26.68
N ILE A 73 1.53 19.72 26.33
CA ILE A 73 1.99 20.09 24.98
C ILE A 73 3.41 19.52 24.75
N MET A 74 3.55 18.20 24.79
CA MET A 74 4.76 17.56 24.24
C MET A 74 4.51 17.14 22.79
N LYS A 75 5.51 17.33 21.91
CA LYS A 75 5.52 16.95 20.48
C LYS A 75 5.60 15.42 20.31
N LYS A 76 4.63 14.69 20.86
CA LYS A 76 4.56 13.22 20.83
C LYS A 76 3.78 12.79 19.57
N LYS A 77 4.43 12.04 18.67
CA LYS A 77 4.03 11.88 17.26
C LYS A 77 3.04 10.73 17.01
N VAL A 78 3.03 9.69 17.85
CA VAL A 78 2.14 8.52 17.68
C VAL A 78 1.67 8.03 19.04
N SER A 79 0.38 7.72 19.13
CA SER A 79 -0.23 7.17 20.34
C SER A 79 -1.32 6.15 20.03
N ASN A 80 -1.19 4.96 20.58
CA ASN A 80 -2.25 3.95 20.59
C ASN A 80 -2.87 3.90 21.98
N PHE A 81 -4.18 3.76 22.03
CA PHE A 81 -4.88 3.62 23.30
C PHE A 81 -5.97 2.58 23.19
N LYS A 82 -6.13 1.85 24.28
CA LYS A 82 -7.13 0.80 24.41
C LYS A 82 -7.84 0.96 25.74
N PHE A 83 -9.16 1.05 25.67
CA PHE A 83 -10.04 0.92 26.82
C PHE A 83 -10.68 -0.44 26.82
N SER A 84 -10.69 -1.06 27.99
CA SER A 84 -11.38 -2.32 28.20
C SER A 84 -12.18 -2.21 29.49
N ALA A 85 -13.50 -2.32 29.36
CA ALA A 85 -14.42 -2.34 30.49
C ALA A 85 -14.97 -3.75 30.66
N VAL A 86 -14.84 -4.30 31.86
CA VAL A 86 -15.32 -5.64 32.19
C VAL A 86 -16.35 -5.55 33.31
N GLY A 87 -17.58 -6.00 33.01
CA GLY A 87 -18.64 -6.22 33.99
C GLY A 87 -18.63 -7.63 34.58
N ARG A 88 -19.65 -7.98 35.38
CA ARG A 88 -19.73 -9.32 36.02
C ARG A 88 -19.73 -10.50 35.05
N ASN A 89 -20.27 -10.33 33.84
CA ASN A 89 -20.36 -11.39 32.82
C ASN A 89 -19.02 -11.69 32.11
N ARG A 90 -17.90 -11.09 32.55
CA ARG A 90 -16.51 -11.32 32.10
C ARG A 90 -16.22 -11.10 30.61
N THR A 91 -17.18 -10.70 29.79
CA THR A 91 -16.94 -10.28 28.39
C THR A 91 -16.39 -8.85 28.36
N PRO A 92 -15.15 -8.62 27.88
CA PRO A 92 -14.56 -7.29 27.82
C PRO A 92 -15.14 -6.49 26.65
N LEU A 93 -15.74 -5.33 26.95
CA LEU A 93 -16.06 -4.33 25.93
C LEU A 93 -14.82 -3.50 25.66
N ASN A 94 -14.28 -3.64 24.45
CA ASN A 94 -13.05 -2.98 24.02
C ASN A 94 -13.34 -1.81 23.10
N TYR A 95 -12.66 -0.70 23.37
CA TYR A 95 -12.52 0.39 22.43
C TYR A 95 -11.03 0.59 22.16
N ILE A 96 -10.64 0.49 20.90
CA ILE A 96 -9.25 0.66 20.46
C ILE A 96 -9.25 1.83 19.49
N GLY A 97 -8.33 2.77 19.72
CA GLY A 97 -8.06 3.80 18.74
C GLY A 97 -6.56 4.06 18.61
N SER A 98 -6.20 4.58 17.44
CA SER A 98 -4.83 4.90 17.07
C SER A 98 -4.79 6.29 16.48
N TRP A 99 -3.84 7.11 16.96
CA TRP A 99 -3.69 8.48 16.50
C TRP A 99 -2.25 8.76 16.06
N LEU A 100 -2.13 9.43 14.92
CA LEU A 100 -0.93 10.16 14.51
C LEU A 100 -1.13 11.60 14.99
N ASN A 101 -0.41 11.97 16.05
CA ASN A 101 -0.68 13.08 16.99
C ASN A 101 -1.90 12.87 17.91
N MET A 102 -1.81 13.37 19.15
CA MET A 102 -2.87 13.22 20.16
C MET A 102 -4.11 14.08 19.84
N PRO A 103 -5.34 13.53 19.81
CA PRO A 103 -6.57 14.30 19.65
C PRO A 103 -6.79 15.27 20.82
N VAL A 104 -7.40 16.42 20.56
CA VAL A 104 -7.67 17.45 21.58
C VAL A 104 -8.74 16.98 22.58
N ARG A 105 -9.75 16.24 22.09
CA ARG A 105 -10.82 15.65 22.89
C ARG A 105 -11.43 14.44 22.19
N VAL A 106 -11.73 13.38 22.93
CA VAL A 106 -12.44 12.20 22.41
C VAL A 106 -13.56 11.86 23.38
N VAL A 107 -14.78 11.81 22.87
CA VAL A 107 -15.96 11.37 23.65
C VAL A 107 -16.41 10.03 23.10
N TRP A 108 -16.36 9.00 23.95
CA TRP A 108 -16.84 7.67 23.64
C TRP A 108 -18.02 7.33 24.53
N THR A 109 -19.14 6.91 23.93
CA THR A 109 -20.34 6.46 24.64
C THR A 109 -20.38 4.93 24.61
N MET A 110 -20.51 4.29 25.77
CA MET A 110 -20.65 2.83 25.81
C MET A 110 -22.03 2.41 25.25
N PRO A 111 -22.09 1.50 24.25
CA PRO A 111 -23.36 1.03 23.72
C PRO A 111 -23.99 0.00 24.68
N PHE A 112 -25.05 0.37 25.39
CA PHE A 112 -25.93 -0.60 26.05
C PHE A 112 -27.08 -0.98 25.12
N SER A 113 -26.80 -1.79 24.10
CA SER A 113 -27.83 -2.31 23.20
C SER A 113 -28.48 -3.56 23.79
N SER A 114 -29.33 -3.40 24.81
CA SER A 114 -30.44 -4.31 25.21
C SER A 114 -30.91 -4.00 26.63
N ALA A 115 -32.23 -4.08 26.85
CA ALA A 115 -32.85 -3.88 28.16
C ALA A 115 -32.35 -4.88 29.23
N GLU A 116 -31.86 -6.07 28.82
CA GLU A 116 -31.33 -7.10 29.72
C GLU A 116 -29.95 -6.77 30.30
N ASN A 117 -29.14 -5.94 29.63
CA ASN A 117 -27.80 -5.57 30.09
C ASN A 117 -27.76 -4.37 31.05
N LYS A 118 -28.88 -3.67 31.26
CA LYS A 118 -28.97 -2.58 32.25
C LYS A 118 -28.81 -3.07 33.70
N ALA A 119 -29.14 -4.33 33.99
CA ALA A 119 -29.05 -4.89 35.33
C ALA A 119 -27.64 -5.42 35.71
N SER A 120 -26.83 -5.85 34.74
CA SER A 120 -25.55 -6.55 34.98
C SER A 120 -24.35 -5.62 35.23
N VAL A 121 -24.45 -4.35 34.85
CA VAL A 121 -23.39 -3.32 34.98
C VAL A 121 -23.34 -2.68 36.37
N THR A 122 -24.22 -3.12 37.28
CA THR A 122 -24.73 -2.24 38.33
C THR A 122 -23.87 -2.05 39.56
N ASN A 123 -22.74 -2.74 39.79
CA ASN A 123 -22.01 -2.56 41.07
C ASN A 123 -20.47 -2.56 41.04
N LYS A 124 -19.79 -3.12 40.04
CA LYS A 124 -18.31 -2.98 39.89
C LYS A 124 -17.91 -3.13 38.43
N LEU A 125 -17.33 -2.06 37.86
CA LEU A 125 -16.68 -2.06 36.55
C LEU A 125 -15.18 -1.95 36.76
N LYS A 126 -14.42 -2.81 36.08
CA LYS A 126 -12.97 -2.66 35.99
C LYS A 126 -12.63 -2.04 34.65
N LEU A 127 -12.08 -0.82 34.68
CA LEU A 127 -11.58 -0.14 33.49
C LEU A 127 -10.07 -0.35 33.41
N THR A 128 -9.63 -0.87 32.27
CA THR A 128 -8.22 -0.91 31.92
C THR A 128 -8.00 0.11 30.81
N CYS A 129 -7.08 1.04 31.06
CA CYS A 129 -6.59 2.00 30.08
C CYS A 129 -5.15 1.65 29.76
N GLU A 130 -4.91 1.25 28.52
CA GLU A 130 -3.58 1.06 27.99
C GLU A 130 -3.25 2.23 27.07
N PHE A 131 -2.07 2.82 27.27
CA PHE A 131 -1.58 3.93 26.50
C PHE A 131 -0.15 3.66 26.05
N MET A 132 0.08 3.66 24.74
CA MET A 132 1.40 3.53 24.14
C MET A 132 1.69 4.80 23.36
N TYR A 133 2.82 5.44 23.62
CA TYR A 133 3.17 6.66 22.92
C TYR A 133 4.69 6.81 22.75
N SER A 134 5.10 7.58 21.75
CA SER A 134 6.53 7.86 21.54
C SER A 134 7.07 8.97 22.47
N THR A 135 8.18 8.71 23.17
CA THR A 135 8.86 9.64 24.08
C THR A 135 9.86 10.58 23.40
N GLY A 136 10.33 10.28 22.19
CA GLY A 136 11.26 11.14 21.45
C GLY A 136 12.20 10.36 20.50
N GLU A 137 13.05 11.09 19.77
CA GLU A 137 14.00 10.53 18.76
C GLU A 137 15.36 10.20 19.41
N GLU A 138 15.91 9.00 19.20
CA GLU A 138 17.19 8.59 19.82
C GLU A 138 18.42 8.67 18.87
N GLN A 139 18.23 8.68 17.54
CA GLN A 139 19.34 8.84 16.58
C GLN A 139 18.86 9.27 15.20
N LYS A 140 19.66 10.11 14.52
CA LYS A 140 19.52 10.46 13.10
C LYS A 140 20.69 9.89 12.33
N SER A 141 20.49 8.77 11.65
CA SER A 141 21.37 8.31 10.58
C SER A 141 20.60 8.30 9.25
N VAL A 142 21.33 8.61 8.18
CA VAL A 142 20.80 8.71 6.81
C VAL A 142 21.23 7.46 6.05
N GLU A 143 20.28 6.61 5.68
CA GLU A 143 20.48 5.40 4.86
C GLU A 143 19.63 5.48 3.58
N LYS A 144 20.12 4.96 2.45
CA LYS A 144 19.40 4.97 1.16
C LYS A 144 18.24 3.95 1.16
N VAL A 145 17.00 4.34 0.82
CA VAL A 145 15.82 3.44 0.69
C VAL A 145 15.71 2.99 -0.76
N ARG A 146 15.17 1.79 -0.89
CA ARG A 146 14.76 1.12 -2.12
C ARG A 146 13.25 0.94 -2.11
N PRO A 147 12.59 0.84 -3.28
CA PRO A 147 11.15 0.65 -3.37
C PRO A 147 10.75 -0.71 -2.78
N CYS A 148 9.50 -0.77 -2.30
CA CYS A 148 8.80 -1.96 -1.79
C CYS A 148 9.37 -2.55 -0.49
N SER A 149 8.88 -2.07 0.66
CA SER A 149 9.04 -2.82 1.91
C SER A 149 7.97 -3.91 2.00
N PHE A 150 8.37 -5.12 1.62
CA PHE A 150 7.92 -6.34 2.29
C PHE A 150 7.84 -6.08 3.80
N LYS A 151 6.68 -6.30 4.42
CA LYS A 151 6.61 -6.35 5.88
C LYS A 151 7.15 -7.71 6.33
N PHE A 152 8.44 -7.75 6.67
CA PHE A 152 9.00 -8.87 7.41
C PHE A 152 8.72 -8.71 8.91
N PRO A 153 8.39 -9.78 9.64
CA PRO A 153 8.40 -9.77 11.10
C PRO A 153 9.82 -9.44 11.63
N GLU A 154 9.89 -8.81 12.81
CA GLU A 154 11.08 -8.12 13.36
C GLU A 154 12.30 -9.03 13.67
N PHE A 155 12.23 -10.34 13.38
CA PHE A 155 13.36 -11.28 13.26
C PHE A 155 12.93 -12.36 12.24
N PRO A 156 13.72 -12.70 11.19
CA PRO A 156 15.18 -12.73 11.17
C PRO A 156 15.82 -12.05 9.93
N SER A 157 15.99 -10.72 9.95
CA SER A 157 16.63 -9.97 8.86
C SER A 157 18.05 -10.48 8.52
N ASN A 158 18.85 -10.90 9.51
CA ASN A 158 20.20 -11.42 9.27
C ASN A 158 20.21 -12.80 8.58
N CYS A 159 19.22 -13.65 8.86
CA CYS A 159 19.09 -14.95 8.21
C CYS A 159 18.64 -14.80 6.76
N ILE A 160 17.72 -13.88 6.47
CA ILE A 160 17.29 -13.58 5.10
C ILE A 160 18.45 -13.03 4.27
N LEU A 161 19.27 -12.15 4.84
CA LEU A 161 20.48 -11.65 4.16
C LEU A 161 21.50 -12.77 3.89
N SER A 162 21.58 -13.79 4.74
CA SER A 162 22.44 -14.96 4.48
C SER A 162 21.96 -15.81 3.30
N CYS A 163 20.67 -15.72 2.96
CA CYS A 163 20.09 -16.38 1.78
C CYS A 163 20.27 -15.55 0.49
N ILE A 164 20.72 -14.29 0.57
CA ILE A 164 20.98 -13.43 -0.60
C ILE A 164 22.49 -13.46 -0.89
N PRO A 165 22.94 -13.86 -2.10
CA PRO A 165 24.36 -13.99 -2.40
C PRO A 165 25.21 -12.74 -2.14
N SER A 166 24.64 -11.55 -2.33
CA SER A 166 25.34 -10.27 -2.11
C SER A 166 25.20 -9.71 -0.69
N GLY A 167 24.37 -10.32 0.16
CA GLY A 167 24.04 -9.82 1.50
C GLY A 167 23.32 -8.45 1.50
N LYS A 168 22.75 -8.00 0.37
CA LYS A 168 22.05 -6.72 0.26
C LYS A 168 20.60 -6.92 -0.17
N LEU A 169 19.68 -6.27 0.54
CA LEU A 169 18.24 -6.40 0.28
C LEU A 169 17.77 -5.88 -1.10
N SER A 170 18.53 -5.02 -1.80
CA SER A 170 18.24 -4.62 -3.21
C SER A 170 18.31 -5.77 -4.16
N ASP A 171 19.21 -6.70 -3.85
CA ASP A 171 19.59 -7.74 -4.77
C ASP A 171 18.71 -8.97 -4.52
N CYS A 172 17.77 -8.85 -3.57
CA CYS A 172 16.69 -9.81 -3.39
C CYS A 172 15.92 -9.93 -4.72
N PRO A 173 15.79 -11.14 -5.28
CA PRO A 173 15.04 -11.33 -6.50
C PRO A 173 13.56 -10.96 -6.27
N SER A 174 12.92 -10.35 -7.26
CA SER A 174 11.52 -9.94 -7.20
C SER A 174 10.84 -10.25 -8.53
N MET A 175 9.53 -10.51 -8.48
CA MET A 175 8.75 -10.78 -9.69
C MET A 175 8.82 -9.61 -10.69
N CYS A 176 8.71 -8.39 -10.17
CA CYS A 176 8.83 -7.17 -10.95
C CYS A 176 10.15 -7.10 -11.72
N LYS A 177 11.27 -7.46 -11.07
CA LYS A 177 12.58 -7.49 -11.72
C LYS A 177 12.68 -8.60 -12.76
N ASP A 178 12.16 -9.79 -12.46
CA ASP A 178 12.14 -10.91 -13.39
C ASP A 178 11.34 -10.60 -14.67
N LEU A 179 10.19 -9.92 -14.52
CA LEU A 179 9.34 -9.48 -15.62
C LEU A 179 10.01 -8.36 -16.44
N TRP A 180 10.61 -7.38 -15.75
CA TRP A 180 11.38 -6.32 -16.40
C TRP A 180 12.56 -6.88 -17.20
N ASP A 181 13.22 -7.92 -16.69
CA ASP A 181 14.30 -8.63 -17.39
C ASP A 181 13.80 -9.32 -18.67
N LEU A 182 12.60 -9.90 -18.67
CA LEU A 182 11.99 -10.46 -19.88
C LEU A 182 11.70 -9.37 -20.91
N TYR A 183 11.10 -8.26 -20.47
CA TYR A 183 10.83 -7.11 -21.32
C TYR A 183 12.12 -6.54 -21.93
N SER A 184 13.13 -6.27 -21.11
CA SER A 184 14.41 -5.70 -21.55
C SER A 184 15.13 -6.61 -22.57
N LYS A 185 14.98 -7.93 -22.43
CA LYS A 185 15.58 -8.93 -23.33
C LYS A 185 14.66 -9.30 -24.51
N GLN A 186 13.46 -8.73 -24.58
CA GLN A 186 12.46 -9.00 -25.63
C GLN A 186 12.12 -10.49 -25.75
N ILE A 187 12.05 -11.19 -24.62
CA ILE A 187 11.75 -12.63 -24.56
C ILE A 187 10.26 -12.79 -24.33
N LEU A 188 9.56 -13.52 -25.22
CA LEU A 188 8.11 -13.81 -25.14
C LEU A 188 7.17 -12.61 -25.29
N CYS A 189 7.64 -11.46 -25.78
CA CYS A 189 6.76 -10.35 -26.15
C CYS A 189 5.83 -10.79 -27.29
N ASP A 190 4.53 -10.54 -27.14
CA ASP A 190 3.45 -11.12 -27.95
C ASP A 190 2.47 -10.06 -28.49
N VAL A 191 2.70 -8.79 -28.16
CA VAL A 191 1.99 -7.64 -28.72
C VAL A 191 2.92 -6.44 -28.91
N GLU A 192 2.67 -5.70 -29.98
CA GLU A 192 3.33 -4.46 -30.32
C GLU A 192 2.41 -3.27 -29.99
N LEU A 193 2.89 -2.31 -29.20
CA LEU A 193 2.26 -1.01 -29.03
C LEU A 193 2.96 -0.01 -29.95
N LYS A 194 2.22 0.62 -30.88
CA LYS A 194 2.78 1.59 -31.83
C LYS A 194 2.37 2.99 -31.46
N THR A 195 3.35 3.83 -31.19
CA THR A 195 3.16 5.29 -31.21
C THR A 195 3.33 5.82 -32.63
N GLN A 196 3.15 7.12 -32.82
CA GLN A 196 3.35 7.77 -34.12
C GLN A 196 4.79 7.62 -34.67
N SER A 197 5.77 7.33 -33.79
CA SER A 197 7.19 7.33 -34.17
C SER A 197 7.97 6.07 -33.74
N THR A 198 7.45 5.26 -32.83
CA THR A 198 8.16 4.09 -32.29
C THR A 198 7.23 2.92 -32.00
N SER A 199 7.81 1.72 -31.96
CA SER A 199 7.13 0.48 -31.60
C SER A 199 7.71 -0.10 -30.31
N PHE A 200 6.83 -0.58 -29.43
CA PHE A 200 7.19 -1.25 -28.18
C PHE A 200 6.62 -2.66 -28.18
N TRP A 201 7.50 -3.67 -28.21
CA TRP A 201 7.09 -5.06 -28.02
C TRP A 201 6.97 -5.36 -26.53
N VAL A 202 5.80 -5.83 -26.11
CA VAL A 202 5.44 -6.04 -24.70
C VAL A 202 4.65 -7.34 -24.53
N HIS A 203 4.35 -7.69 -23.28
CA HIS A 203 3.58 -8.88 -22.91
C HIS A 203 2.12 -8.53 -22.65
N LYS A 204 1.18 -9.15 -23.38
CA LYS A 204 -0.27 -9.03 -23.14
C LYS A 204 -0.62 -9.40 -21.71
N THR A 205 0.02 -10.44 -21.15
CA THR A 205 -0.18 -10.87 -19.76
C THR A 205 0.04 -9.74 -18.77
N VAL A 206 1.10 -8.92 -18.95
CA VAL A 206 1.42 -7.81 -18.04
C VAL A 206 0.43 -6.66 -18.22
N LEU A 207 0.12 -6.29 -19.47
CA LEU A 207 -0.87 -5.24 -19.74
C LEU A 207 -2.24 -5.59 -19.15
N CYS A 208 -2.71 -6.82 -19.36
CA CYS A 208 -4.04 -7.26 -18.93
C CYS A 208 -4.15 -7.43 -17.41
N ALA A 209 -3.09 -7.89 -16.75
CA ALA A 209 -3.08 -7.95 -15.29
C ALA A 209 -3.21 -6.54 -14.70
N ARG A 210 -2.50 -5.57 -15.27
CA ARG A 210 -2.26 -4.25 -14.65
C ARG A 210 -3.21 -3.16 -15.11
N SER A 211 -4.02 -3.42 -16.13
CA SER A 211 -4.97 -2.47 -16.72
C SER A 211 -6.26 -3.16 -17.15
N PRO A 212 -7.39 -2.82 -16.51
CA PRO A 212 -8.72 -3.28 -16.93
C PRO A 212 -9.04 -2.92 -18.39
N VAL A 213 -8.52 -1.78 -18.88
CA VAL A 213 -8.73 -1.33 -20.26
C VAL A 213 -8.02 -2.24 -21.26
N PHE A 214 -6.75 -2.58 -21.01
CA PHE A 214 -6.05 -3.56 -21.85
C PHE A 214 -6.68 -4.95 -21.74
N LEU A 215 -7.10 -5.37 -20.54
CA LEU A 215 -7.82 -6.63 -20.37
C LEU A 215 -9.08 -6.68 -21.25
N ALA A 216 -9.92 -5.63 -21.21
CA ALA A 216 -11.12 -5.53 -22.03
C ALA A 216 -10.78 -5.50 -23.52
N MET A 217 -9.73 -4.77 -23.91
CA MET A 217 -9.25 -4.68 -25.30
C MET A 217 -8.83 -6.05 -25.87
N PHE A 218 -8.16 -6.89 -25.08
CA PHE A 218 -7.66 -8.19 -25.55
C PHE A 218 -8.61 -9.37 -25.32
N THR A 219 -9.61 -9.23 -24.46
CA THR A 219 -10.60 -10.30 -24.18
C THR A 219 -11.97 -10.05 -24.81
N GLY A 220 -12.36 -8.79 -24.97
CA GLY A 220 -13.61 -8.37 -25.59
C GLY A 220 -13.65 -8.62 -27.10
N GLU A 221 -14.82 -8.50 -27.73
CA GLU A 221 -15.00 -8.67 -29.18
C GLU A 221 -14.53 -7.45 -29.99
N MET A 222 -13.35 -6.92 -29.67
CA MET A 222 -12.75 -5.79 -30.38
C MET A 222 -11.72 -6.30 -31.40
N LYS A 223 -11.33 -5.46 -32.37
CA LYS A 223 -10.38 -5.84 -33.44
C LYS A 223 -9.01 -6.26 -32.85
N GLU A 224 -8.67 -5.65 -31.73
CA GLU A 224 -7.45 -5.82 -30.96
C GLU A 224 -7.33 -7.22 -30.35
N LYS A 225 -8.45 -7.93 -30.16
CA LYS A 225 -8.46 -9.35 -29.74
C LYS A 225 -7.63 -10.21 -30.69
N THR A 226 -7.79 -10.01 -31.98
CA THR A 226 -7.08 -10.75 -33.04
C THR A 226 -5.81 -10.04 -33.50
N SER A 227 -5.64 -8.76 -33.19
CA SER A 227 -4.46 -8.00 -33.57
C SER A 227 -3.26 -8.31 -32.67
N LYS A 228 -2.07 -8.30 -33.26
CA LYS A 228 -0.80 -8.26 -32.53
C LYS A 228 -0.24 -6.84 -32.40
N CYS A 229 -0.98 -5.84 -32.88
CA CYS A 229 -0.58 -4.44 -32.89
C CYS A 229 -1.71 -3.58 -32.32
N VAL A 230 -1.37 -2.69 -31.38
CA VAL A 230 -2.27 -1.69 -30.80
C VAL A 230 -1.68 -0.31 -31.06
N GLU A 231 -2.45 0.58 -31.65
CA GLU A 231 -2.05 1.96 -31.92
C GLU A 231 -2.31 2.83 -30.69
N ILE A 232 -1.28 3.56 -30.26
CA ILE A 232 -1.28 4.47 -29.12
C ILE A 232 -0.98 5.87 -29.69
N GLU A 233 -2.02 6.52 -30.19
CA GLU A 233 -1.88 7.82 -30.89
C GLU A 233 -1.73 9.01 -29.95
N ASP A 234 -2.12 8.84 -28.69
CA ASP A 234 -2.33 9.92 -27.72
C ASP A 234 -1.31 9.96 -26.59
N LEU A 235 -0.28 9.10 -26.62
CA LEU A 235 0.86 9.16 -25.72
C LEU A 235 2.16 9.34 -26.50
N GLU A 236 2.99 10.25 -26.02
CA GLU A 236 4.38 10.36 -26.46
C GLU A 236 5.20 9.15 -26.03
N ASN A 237 6.29 8.86 -26.75
CA ASN A 237 7.15 7.70 -26.52
C ASN A 237 7.70 7.65 -25.09
N ASP A 238 8.16 8.79 -24.55
CA ASP A 238 8.74 8.88 -23.20
C ASP A 238 7.70 8.56 -22.13
N THR A 239 6.48 9.07 -22.30
CA THR A 239 5.35 8.79 -21.41
C THR A 239 4.96 7.32 -21.47
N LEU A 240 4.87 6.73 -22.66
CA LEU A 240 4.54 5.31 -22.82
C LEU A 240 5.64 4.41 -22.22
N GLU A 241 6.92 4.75 -22.39
CA GLU A 241 8.03 4.00 -21.80
C GLU A 241 7.97 4.01 -20.27
N LYS A 242 7.73 5.18 -19.65
CA LYS A 242 7.57 5.31 -18.19
C LYS A 242 6.32 4.59 -17.68
N PHE A 243 5.24 4.66 -18.43
CA PHE A 243 4.00 3.94 -18.12
C PHE A 243 4.23 2.44 -18.13
N LEU A 244 4.88 1.91 -19.18
CA LEU A 244 5.27 0.50 -19.26
C LEU A 244 6.21 0.13 -18.10
N ALA A 245 7.24 0.93 -17.81
CA ALA A 245 8.12 0.70 -16.67
C ALA A 245 7.35 0.53 -15.35
N PHE A 246 6.32 1.35 -15.12
CA PHE A 246 5.45 1.18 -13.96
C PHE A 246 4.67 -0.15 -13.99
N LEU A 247 4.10 -0.56 -15.13
CA LEU A 247 3.34 -1.82 -15.22
C LEU A 247 4.19 -3.03 -14.86
N TYR A 248 5.46 -3.06 -15.30
CA TYR A 248 6.38 -4.15 -15.01
C TYR A 248 6.97 -4.10 -13.60
N THR A 249 7.21 -2.90 -13.05
CA THR A 249 8.01 -2.74 -11.83
C THR A 249 7.23 -2.36 -10.58
N ASP A 250 6.02 -1.81 -10.74
CA ASP A 250 5.25 -1.11 -9.69
C ASP A 250 6.03 0.05 -9.04
N SER A 251 7.09 0.54 -9.71
CA SER A 251 7.96 1.62 -9.21
C SER A 251 7.59 2.95 -9.86
N PHE A 252 7.50 3.99 -9.03
CA PHE A 252 7.26 5.37 -9.44
C PHE A 252 8.43 6.25 -8.97
N GLU A 253 9.25 6.71 -9.91
CA GLU A 253 10.45 7.52 -9.63
C GLU A 253 10.43 8.89 -10.35
N GLU A 254 9.32 9.24 -10.98
CA GLU A 254 9.19 10.50 -11.71
C GLU A 254 8.98 11.69 -10.76
N SER A 255 9.66 12.79 -11.07
CA SER A 255 9.63 14.03 -10.30
C SER A 255 9.42 15.27 -11.17
N GLN A 256 9.51 15.14 -12.50
CA GLN A 256 9.25 16.22 -13.42
C GLN A 256 7.75 16.44 -13.58
N TRP A 257 7.29 17.65 -13.27
CA TRP A 257 5.88 18.00 -13.25
C TRP A 257 5.12 17.58 -14.52
N ASN A 258 5.62 17.97 -15.70
CA ASN A 258 4.96 17.68 -16.97
C ASN A 258 4.88 16.17 -17.23
N ALA A 259 5.95 15.42 -16.95
CA ALA A 259 5.94 13.97 -17.10
C ALA A 259 4.94 13.29 -16.15
N VAL A 260 4.80 13.78 -14.91
CA VAL A 260 3.78 13.27 -13.97
C VAL A 260 2.36 13.58 -14.45
N VAL A 261 2.14 14.74 -15.08
CA VAL A 261 0.86 15.10 -15.70
C VAL A 261 0.51 14.14 -16.84
N GLU A 262 1.44 13.88 -17.75
CA GLU A 262 1.23 12.92 -18.84
C GLU A 262 1.02 11.48 -18.33
N LEU A 263 1.78 11.06 -17.32
CA LEU A 263 1.57 9.76 -16.67
C LEU A 263 0.23 9.68 -15.93
N TYR A 264 -0.26 10.77 -15.35
CA TYR A 264 -1.58 10.82 -14.73
C TYR A 264 -2.68 10.62 -15.78
N TYR A 265 -2.58 11.28 -16.94
CA TYR A 265 -3.51 11.07 -18.05
C TYR A 265 -3.48 9.62 -18.53
N ALA A 266 -2.30 9.04 -18.74
CA ALA A 266 -2.16 7.62 -19.12
C ALA A 266 -2.77 6.69 -18.06
N ALA A 267 -2.48 6.92 -16.78
CA ALA A 267 -2.99 6.11 -15.69
C ALA A 267 -4.51 6.14 -15.60
N ASP A 268 -5.13 7.32 -15.76
CA ASP A 268 -6.58 7.46 -15.78
C ASP A 268 -7.20 6.77 -17.01
N LYS A 269 -6.64 7.02 -18.20
CA LYS A 269 -7.12 6.42 -19.46
C LYS A 269 -7.11 4.89 -19.41
N TYR A 270 -6.01 4.31 -18.93
CA TYR A 270 -5.83 2.85 -18.86
C TYR A 270 -6.27 2.25 -17.51
N GLN A 271 -6.91 3.04 -16.64
CA GLN A 271 -7.42 2.63 -15.33
C GLN A 271 -6.37 1.95 -14.43
N VAL A 272 -5.15 2.46 -14.44
CA VAL A 272 -4.05 2.03 -13.57
C VAL A 272 -4.11 2.85 -12.28
N GLU A 273 -5.11 2.57 -11.45
CA GLU A 273 -5.46 3.37 -10.27
C GLU A 273 -4.30 3.57 -9.29
N ARG A 274 -3.42 2.57 -9.16
CA ARG A 274 -2.23 2.68 -8.31
C ARG A 274 -1.21 3.70 -8.82
N LEU A 275 -0.98 3.75 -10.14
CA LEU A 275 -0.14 4.79 -10.76
C LEU A 275 -0.80 6.16 -10.61
N LYS A 276 -2.10 6.24 -10.88
CA LYS A 276 -2.89 7.46 -10.70
C LYS A 276 -2.73 7.99 -9.27
N PHE A 277 -2.83 7.13 -8.26
CA PHE A 277 -2.60 7.49 -6.87
C PHE A 277 -1.20 8.06 -6.60
N PHE A 278 -0.14 7.47 -7.18
CA PHE A 278 1.21 8.03 -7.04
C PHE A 278 1.32 9.43 -7.65
N CYS A 279 0.76 9.65 -8.85
CA CYS A 279 0.67 10.97 -9.46
C CYS A 279 -0.13 11.95 -8.59
N CYS A 280 -1.31 11.56 -8.07
CA CYS A 280 -2.10 12.39 -7.15
C CYS A 280 -1.31 12.77 -5.90
N SER A 281 -0.55 11.82 -5.34
CA SER A 281 0.29 12.04 -4.16
C SER A 281 1.40 13.03 -4.48
N PHE A 282 2.04 12.91 -5.65
CA PHE A 282 3.02 13.88 -6.13
C PHE A 282 2.41 15.29 -6.22
N PHE A 283 1.26 15.46 -6.88
CA PHE A 283 0.59 16.75 -6.98
C PHE A 283 0.20 17.30 -5.61
N ALA A 284 -0.40 16.47 -4.75
CA ALA A 284 -0.87 16.87 -3.43
C ALA A 284 0.25 17.30 -2.46
N ASN A 285 1.48 16.86 -2.70
CA ASN A 285 2.67 17.26 -1.94
C ASN A 285 3.38 18.49 -2.53
N ASN A 286 3.05 18.88 -3.77
CA ASN A 286 3.69 19.98 -4.50
C ASN A 286 2.69 21.07 -4.93
N ILE A 287 1.58 21.21 -4.19
CA ILE A 287 0.60 22.29 -4.44
C ILE A 287 1.20 23.64 -4.06
N ASP A 288 1.10 24.61 -4.96
CA ASP A 288 1.50 25.99 -4.75
C ASP A 288 0.50 27.00 -5.35
N VAL A 289 0.69 28.29 -5.07
CA VAL A 289 -0.18 29.37 -5.57
C VAL A 289 -0.17 29.51 -7.09
N SER A 290 0.92 29.09 -7.76
CA SER A 290 1.07 29.17 -9.21
C SER A 290 0.35 28.04 -9.95
N ASN A 291 0.27 26.85 -9.36
CA ASN A 291 -0.27 25.64 -9.98
C ASN A 291 -1.67 25.23 -9.46
N VAL A 292 -2.15 25.84 -8.36
CA VAL A 292 -3.41 25.45 -7.69
C VAL A 292 -4.63 25.49 -8.61
N CYS A 293 -4.69 26.45 -9.54
CA CYS A 293 -5.82 26.58 -10.47
C CYS A 293 -5.80 25.46 -11.51
N ASP A 294 -4.63 25.15 -12.06
CA ASP A 294 -4.46 24.08 -13.04
C ASP A 294 -4.73 22.72 -12.41
N LEU A 295 -4.25 22.49 -11.18
CA LEU A 295 -4.55 21.28 -10.42
C LEU A 295 -6.04 21.13 -10.10
N LEU A 296 -6.74 22.22 -9.80
CA LEU A 296 -8.19 22.18 -9.57
C LEU A 296 -8.92 21.77 -10.84
N MET A 297 -8.52 22.33 -11.99
CA MET A 297 -9.06 21.94 -13.29
C MET A 297 -8.75 20.49 -13.66
N LEU A 298 -7.52 20.05 -13.41
CA LEU A 298 -7.09 18.67 -13.66
C LEU A 298 -7.93 17.70 -12.83
N ALA A 299 -8.06 17.95 -11.52
CA ALA A 299 -8.83 17.10 -10.64
C ALA A 299 -10.32 17.07 -10.98
N ASP A 300 -10.89 18.20 -11.41
CA ASP A 300 -12.28 18.28 -11.85
C ASP A 300 -12.52 17.50 -13.14
N ARG A 301 -11.65 17.69 -14.14
CA ARG A 301 -11.71 17.01 -15.44
C ARG A 301 -11.70 15.48 -15.31
N HIS A 302 -10.85 14.96 -14.42
CA HIS A 302 -10.69 13.53 -14.19
C HIS A 302 -11.58 12.96 -13.09
N SER A 303 -12.53 13.77 -12.59
CA SER A 303 -13.42 13.39 -11.48
C SER A 303 -12.66 12.85 -10.26
N ASP A 304 -11.46 13.36 -10.02
CA ASP A 304 -10.55 12.92 -8.97
C ASP A 304 -10.90 13.60 -7.66
N SER A 305 -11.81 12.96 -6.93
CA SER A 305 -12.32 13.49 -5.66
C SER A 305 -11.23 13.65 -4.59
N TYR A 306 -10.15 12.85 -4.65
CA TYR A 306 -9.07 12.94 -3.68
C TYR A 306 -8.18 14.15 -3.97
N LEU A 307 -7.68 14.29 -5.20
CA LEU A 307 -6.86 15.44 -5.59
C LEU A 307 -7.66 16.73 -5.43
N LYS A 308 -8.93 16.75 -5.87
CA LYS A 308 -9.81 17.91 -5.73
C LYS A 308 -9.96 18.35 -4.28
N ALA A 309 -10.18 17.41 -3.36
CA ALA A 309 -10.26 17.71 -1.94
C ALA A 309 -8.94 18.30 -1.38
N ARG A 310 -7.79 17.79 -1.81
CA ARG A 310 -6.46 18.31 -1.42
C ARG A 310 -6.21 19.72 -1.93
N VAL A 311 -6.60 19.99 -3.18
CA VAL A 311 -6.48 21.32 -3.82
C VAL A 311 -7.44 22.32 -3.17
N GLU A 312 -8.71 21.96 -2.97
CA GLU A 312 -9.69 22.79 -2.26
C GLU A 312 -9.24 23.13 -0.84
N TYR A 313 -8.64 22.16 -0.14
CA TYR A 313 -8.04 22.40 1.18
C TYR A 313 -6.93 23.45 1.12
N TYR A 314 -6.02 23.34 0.14
CA TYR A 314 -4.96 24.32 -0.04
C TYR A 314 -5.52 25.71 -0.34
N ILE A 315 -6.54 25.79 -1.20
CA ILE A 315 -7.23 27.06 -1.53
C ILE A 315 -7.82 27.71 -0.28
N VAL A 316 -8.58 26.96 0.53
CA VAL A 316 -9.22 27.51 1.72
C VAL A 316 -8.18 27.96 2.77
N THR A 317 -7.07 27.24 2.90
CA THR A 317 -6.01 27.57 3.86
C THR A 317 -5.16 28.78 3.43
N HIS A 318 -5.00 29.02 2.13
CA HIS A 318 -4.17 30.11 1.57
C HIS A 318 -5.00 31.15 0.80
N HIS A 319 -6.28 31.26 1.14
CA HIS A 319 -7.26 32.04 0.38
C HIS A 319 -6.88 33.52 0.21
N ASP A 320 -6.22 34.13 1.20
CA ASP A 320 -5.79 35.53 1.14
C ASP A 320 -4.82 35.78 -0.03
N CYS A 321 -3.88 34.86 -0.23
CA CYS A 321 -2.90 34.94 -1.32
C CYS A 321 -3.50 34.52 -2.67
N ILE A 322 -4.44 33.58 -2.66
CA ILE A 322 -5.01 32.98 -3.88
C ILE A 322 -6.09 33.89 -4.48
N PHE A 323 -7.11 34.28 -3.72
CA PHE A 323 -8.25 35.02 -4.29
C PHE A 323 -7.89 36.43 -4.76
N GLY A 324 -6.81 37.01 -4.23
CA GLY A 324 -6.26 38.27 -4.71
C GLY A 324 -5.36 38.15 -5.95
N SER A 325 -4.94 36.94 -6.32
CA SER A 325 -3.90 36.75 -7.34
C SER A 325 -4.44 37.00 -8.77
N PRO A 326 -3.59 37.43 -9.71
CA PRO A 326 -3.95 37.49 -11.13
C PRO A 326 -4.32 36.12 -11.70
N THR A 327 -3.65 35.05 -11.24
CA THR A 327 -3.91 33.67 -11.69
C THR A 327 -5.33 33.23 -11.34
N TRP A 328 -5.81 33.53 -10.14
CA TRP A 328 -7.16 33.20 -9.72
C TRP A 328 -8.22 34.01 -10.47
N LYS A 329 -7.97 35.28 -10.74
CA LYS A 329 -8.88 36.12 -11.57
C LYS A 329 -9.05 35.53 -12.97
N GLN A 330 -7.94 35.21 -13.63
CA GLN A 330 -7.99 34.57 -14.96
C GLN A 330 -8.68 33.21 -14.91
N PHE A 331 -8.45 32.42 -13.86
CA PHE A 331 -9.13 31.15 -13.65
C PHE A 331 -10.63 31.33 -13.44
N SER A 332 -11.06 32.31 -12.63
CA SER A 332 -12.49 32.58 -12.39
C SER A 332 -13.22 33.07 -13.64
N ASP A 333 -12.54 33.80 -14.51
CA ASP A 333 -13.11 34.22 -15.80
C ASP A 333 -13.31 33.03 -16.74
N LYS A 334 -12.37 32.08 -16.74
CA LYS A 334 -12.42 30.87 -17.59
C LYS A 334 -13.35 29.79 -17.04
N GLN A 335 -13.40 29.61 -15.71
CA GLN A 335 -14.08 28.50 -15.03
C GLN A 335 -14.89 29.03 -13.82
N PRO A 336 -15.94 29.84 -14.05
CA PRO A 336 -16.64 30.55 -12.97
C PRO A 336 -17.35 29.61 -11.98
N LEU A 337 -17.94 28.52 -12.47
CA LEU A 337 -18.63 27.54 -11.62
C LEU A 337 -17.65 26.79 -10.71
N LEU A 338 -16.50 26.39 -11.24
CA LEU A 338 -15.49 25.68 -10.48
C LEU A 338 -14.85 26.61 -9.44
N ALA A 339 -14.53 27.86 -9.82
CA ALA A 339 -14.05 28.88 -8.91
C ALA A 339 -15.05 29.16 -7.78
N LEU A 340 -16.34 29.35 -8.09
CA LEU A 340 -17.39 29.53 -7.10
C LEU A 340 -17.48 28.32 -6.16
N SER A 341 -17.45 27.10 -6.70
CA SER A 341 -17.53 25.87 -5.90
C SER A 341 -16.37 25.77 -4.90
N ALA A 342 -15.15 26.13 -5.31
CA ALA A 342 -13.96 26.12 -4.46
C ALA A 342 -13.99 27.25 -3.42
N MET A 343 -14.52 28.43 -3.76
CA MET A 343 -14.73 29.51 -2.79
C MET A 343 -15.74 29.12 -1.70
N LEU A 344 -16.85 28.47 -2.08
CA LEU A 344 -17.89 28.04 -1.14
C LEU A 344 -17.39 27.04 -0.10
N CYS A 345 -16.34 26.25 -0.41
CA CYS A 345 -15.67 25.37 0.56
C CYS A 345 -15.15 26.12 1.80
N LYS A 346 -14.89 27.43 1.71
CA LYS A 346 -14.51 28.26 2.88
C LYS A 346 -15.62 28.34 3.93
N TYR A 347 -16.88 28.28 3.50
CA TYR A 347 -18.04 28.46 4.37
C TYR A 347 -18.68 27.13 4.78
N ASP A 348 -18.50 26.08 3.99
CA ASP A 348 -18.98 24.74 4.28
C ASP A 348 -18.14 24.05 5.37
N LYS A 349 -18.68 23.97 6.60
CA LYS A 349 -18.00 23.31 7.73
C LYS A 349 -17.97 21.80 7.57
N GLU A 350 -19.05 21.18 7.07
CA GLU A 350 -19.15 19.73 6.92
C GLU A 350 -18.20 19.21 5.85
N ARG A 351 -18.15 19.88 4.71
CA ARG A 351 -17.20 19.55 3.64
C ARG A 351 -15.76 19.74 4.07
N ARG A 352 -15.45 20.76 4.88
CA ARG A 352 -14.11 20.89 5.50
C ARG A 352 -13.77 19.67 6.35
N TYR A 353 -14.64 19.25 7.26
CA TYR A 353 -14.39 18.05 8.08
C TYR A 353 -14.26 16.77 7.23
N ALA A 354 -15.04 16.63 6.17
CA ALA A 354 -14.94 15.50 5.24
C ALA A 354 -13.60 15.48 4.48
N ILE A 355 -13.11 16.65 4.04
CA ILE A 355 -11.80 16.81 3.40
C ILE A 355 -10.66 16.42 4.37
N PHE A 356 -10.77 16.79 5.65
CA PHE A 356 -9.78 16.39 6.67
C PHE A 356 -9.84 14.90 7.04
N GLY A 357 -11.00 14.26 6.90
CA GLY A 357 -11.22 12.86 7.27
C GLY A 357 -10.86 11.84 6.19
N LYS A 358 -10.89 12.22 4.91
CA LYS A 358 -10.58 11.31 3.79
C LYS A 358 -9.07 11.01 3.73
N ARG A 359 -8.66 9.91 4.37
CA ARG A 359 -7.35 9.29 4.13
C ARG A 359 -7.45 8.36 2.93
N HIS A 360 -6.66 8.65 1.92
CA HIS A 360 -6.50 7.78 0.77
C HIS A 360 -5.23 6.96 1.00
N MET A 361 -5.38 5.65 1.23
CA MET A 361 -4.26 4.78 1.60
C MET A 361 -3.77 4.01 0.37
N LEU A 362 -2.45 3.94 0.18
CA LEU A 362 -1.85 3.14 -0.89
C LEU A 362 -2.29 1.67 -0.81
N SER A 363 -2.54 1.15 0.39
CA SER A 363 -3.04 -0.22 0.62
C SER A 363 -4.45 -0.47 0.10
N SER A 364 -5.21 0.58 -0.26
CA SER A 364 -6.51 0.44 -0.92
C SER A 364 -6.39 0.06 -2.39
N TYR A 365 -5.19 0.18 -2.97
CA TYR A 365 -4.92 -0.10 -4.38
C TYR A 365 -4.10 -1.38 -4.51
N PRO A 366 -4.62 -2.41 -5.22
CA PRO A 366 -3.88 -3.64 -5.49
C PRO A 366 -2.48 -3.34 -6.05
N ASP A 367 -1.47 -4.00 -5.50
CA ASP A 367 -0.14 -3.96 -6.09
C ASP A 367 -0.04 -4.95 -7.26
N ALA A 368 1.12 -4.99 -7.92
CA ALA A 368 1.32 -5.90 -9.05
C ALA A 368 1.02 -7.36 -8.70
N LEU A 369 1.34 -7.82 -7.49
CA LEU A 369 1.17 -9.22 -7.10
C LEU A 369 -0.32 -9.59 -6.97
N GLU A 370 -1.15 -8.69 -6.44
CA GLU A 370 -2.60 -8.90 -6.37
C GLU A 370 -3.27 -8.87 -7.74
N ASP A 371 -2.77 -8.04 -8.65
CA ASP A 371 -3.24 -8.00 -10.04
C ASP A 371 -2.95 -9.31 -10.78
N PHE A 372 -1.73 -9.83 -10.68
CA PHE A 372 -1.37 -11.14 -11.27
C PHE A 372 -2.08 -12.31 -10.58
N ARG A 373 -2.39 -12.21 -9.28
CA ARG A 373 -3.24 -13.19 -8.60
C ARG A 373 -4.63 -13.26 -9.23
N SER A 374 -5.24 -12.11 -9.49
CA SER A 374 -6.58 -12.03 -10.09
C SER A 374 -6.59 -12.61 -11.50
N LEU A 375 -5.54 -12.34 -12.29
CA LEU A 375 -5.36 -12.95 -13.61
C LEU A 375 -5.23 -14.49 -13.53
N TYR A 376 -4.39 -14.99 -12.61
CA TYR A 376 -4.21 -16.44 -12.42
C TYR A 376 -5.51 -17.13 -12.00
N GLN A 377 -6.23 -16.58 -11.03
CA GLN A 377 -7.48 -17.15 -10.51
C GLN A 377 -8.59 -17.19 -11.57
N SER A 378 -8.66 -16.18 -12.44
CA SER A 378 -9.62 -16.15 -13.54
C SER A 378 -9.22 -17.03 -14.74
N GLN A 379 -7.98 -17.52 -14.78
CA GLN A 379 -7.40 -18.29 -15.90
C GLN A 379 -7.44 -17.55 -17.25
N THR A 380 -7.64 -16.24 -17.20
CA THR A 380 -7.80 -15.38 -18.37
C THR A 380 -6.47 -15.23 -19.09
N LEU A 381 -6.45 -15.44 -20.42
CA LEU A 381 -5.24 -15.38 -21.24
C LEU A 381 -4.18 -16.44 -20.90
N SER A 382 -4.58 -17.56 -20.29
CA SER A 382 -3.68 -18.70 -20.14
C SER A 382 -3.24 -19.22 -21.52
N ASP A 383 -1.93 -19.37 -21.69
CA ASP A 383 -1.27 -19.73 -22.95
C ASP A 383 -0.48 -21.04 -22.84
N ILE A 384 -0.55 -21.70 -21.67
CA ILE A 384 0.04 -23.01 -21.41
C ILE A 384 -0.77 -23.81 -20.39
N ILE A 385 -0.82 -25.13 -20.61
CA ILE A 385 -1.39 -26.11 -19.68
C ILE A 385 -0.26 -26.91 -19.03
N ILE A 386 -0.19 -26.92 -17.71
CA ILE A 386 0.72 -27.76 -16.93
C ILE A 386 0.00 -29.06 -16.59
N GLN A 387 0.56 -30.20 -16.99
CA GLN A 387 -0.03 -31.52 -16.78
C GLN A 387 0.76 -32.29 -15.73
N THR A 388 0.08 -32.76 -14.68
CA THR A 388 0.62 -33.75 -13.74
C THR A 388 0.12 -35.14 -14.11
N THR A 389 0.40 -36.14 -13.28
CA THR A 389 -0.12 -37.50 -13.49
C THR A 389 -1.64 -37.60 -13.31
N SER A 390 -2.24 -36.70 -12.52
CA SER A 390 -3.67 -36.75 -12.17
C SER A 390 -4.48 -35.50 -12.52
N ASP A 391 -3.85 -34.34 -12.75
CA ASP A 391 -4.58 -33.07 -12.96
C ASP A 391 -3.91 -32.17 -14.02
N THR A 392 -4.61 -31.09 -14.37
CA THR A 392 -4.13 -30.07 -15.33
C THR A 392 -4.36 -28.66 -14.80
N PHE A 393 -3.36 -27.80 -14.95
CA PHE A 393 -3.37 -26.44 -14.43
C PHE A 393 -3.12 -25.42 -15.54
N HIS A 394 -3.92 -24.36 -15.58
CA HIS A 394 -3.73 -23.23 -16.49
C HIS A 394 -2.66 -22.27 -15.94
N ALA A 395 -1.77 -21.79 -16.79
CA ALA A 395 -0.74 -20.83 -16.41
C ALA A 395 -0.36 -19.89 -17.56
N HIS A 396 0.58 -18.99 -17.30
CA HIS A 396 1.08 -18.00 -18.24
C HIS A 396 2.58 -18.20 -18.50
N LYS A 397 2.99 -18.45 -19.74
CA LYS A 397 4.39 -18.65 -20.14
C LYS A 397 5.27 -17.50 -19.68
N THR A 398 4.78 -16.26 -19.82
CA THR A 398 5.46 -15.05 -19.36
C THR A 398 5.84 -15.13 -17.87
N ILE A 399 4.88 -15.51 -17.01
CA ILE A 399 5.10 -15.60 -15.55
C ILE A 399 6.03 -16.77 -15.20
N LEU A 400 5.84 -17.93 -15.81
CA LEU A 400 6.68 -19.11 -15.61
C LEU A 400 8.13 -18.85 -16.00
N CYS A 401 8.33 -18.24 -17.18
CA CYS A 401 9.65 -17.90 -17.68
C CYS A 401 10.31 -16.80 -16.86
N ALA A 402 9.54 -15.84 -16.33
CA ALA A 402 10.05 -14.82 -15.44
C ALA A 402 10.67 -15.47 -14.19
N GLY A 403 9.90 -16.32 -13.50
CA GLY A 403 10.34 -16.92 -12.23
C GLY A 403 11.30 -18.11 -12.34
N SER A 404 11.44 -18.74 -13.50
CA SER A 404 12.29 -19.93 -13.69
C SER A 404 13.17 -19.84 -14.94
N SER A 405 14.49 -19.90 -14.74
CA SER A 405 15.45 -20.00 -15.86
C SER A 405 15.34 -21.32 -16.63
N THR A 406 15.04 -22.43 -15.93
CA THR A 406 14.81 -23.75 -16.55
C THR A 406 13.58 -23.71 -17.46
N LEU A 407 12.44 -23.22 -16.97
CA LEU A 407 11.22 -23.09 -17.77
C LEU A 407 11.41 -22.10 -18.91
N ARG A 408 12.16 -21.01 -18.69
CA ARG A 408 12.51 -20.05 -19.74
C ARG A 408 13.24 -20.71 -20.91
N LYS A 409 14.24 -21.56 -20.64
CA LYS A 409 14.96 -22.29 -21.70
C LYS A 409 14.05 -23.24 -22.49
N LEU A 410 13.08 -23.86 -21.81
CA LEU A 410 12.14 -24.78 -22.43
C LEU A 410 11.08 -24.04 -23.27
N LEU A 411 10.47 -23.01 -22.72
CA LEU A 411 9.26 -22.37 -23.25
C LEU A 411 9.53 -21.17 -24.17
N ALA A 412 10.69 -20.52 -24.05
CA ALA A 412 11.05 -19.39 -24.91
C ALA A 412 11.64 -19.79 -26.28
N SER A 413 11.78 -21.09 -26.55
CA SER A 413 12.16 -21.58 -27.88
C SER A 413 11.03 -21.35 -28.89
N GLY A 414 11.36 -21.12 -30.16
CA GLY A 414 10.37 -20.79 -31.21
C GLY A 414 9.31 -21.86 -31.48
N ASN A 415 9.47 -23.06 -30.90
CA ASN A 415 8.50 -24.17 -30.97
C ASN A 415 7.88 -24.40 -29.58
N SER A 416 7.38 -23.32 -28.98
CA SER A 416 6.87 -23.31 -27.61
C SER A 416 5.65 -24.22 -27.47
N PRO A 417 5.68 -25.25 -26.62
CA PRO A 417 4.59 -26.22 -26.53
C PRO A 417 3.32 -25.60 -25.92
N ALA A 418 2.16 -26.16 -26.27
CA ALA A 418 0.88 -25.77 -25.67
C ALA A 418 0.67 -26.39 -24.27
N SER A 419 1.36 -27.49 -23.97
CA SER A 419 1.36 -28.14 -22.66
C SER A 419 2.77 -28.50 -22.20
N LEU A 420 2.96 -28.52 -20.88
CA LEU A 420 4.20 -28.94 -20.23
C LEU A 420 3.88 -29.99 -19.17
N LYS A 421 4.59 -31.11 -19.21
CA LYS A 421 4.43 -32.20 -18.25
C LYS A 421 5.35 -32.01 -17.05
N MET A 422 4.78 -32.11 -15.84
CA MET A 422 5.48 -32.10 -14.56
C MET A 422 5.11 -33.38 -13.78
N GLU A 423 5.43 -34.54 -14.34
CA GLU A 423 5.03 -35.86 -13.81
C GLU A 423 5.73 -36.21 -12.49
N ASP A 424 6.87 -35.58 -12.20
CA ASP A 424 7.67 -35.82 -10.99
C ASP A 424 7.13 -35.09 -9.74
N LEU A 425 6.09 -34.25 -9.90
CA LEU A 425 5.52 -33.46 -8.81
C LEU A 425 4.05 -33.84 -8.57
N GLU A 426 3.67 -33.93 -7.30
CA GLU A 426 2.27 -34.10 -6.88
C GLU A 426 1.45 -32.83 -7.18
N ASP A 427 0.15 -33.01 -7.45
CA ASP A 427 -0.81 -31.95 -7.81
C ASP A 427 -0.79 -30.76 -6.84
N GLU A 428 -0.84 -31.01 -5.53
CA GLU A 428 -0.79 -29.94 -4.52
C GLU A 428 0.52 -29.15 -4.60
N THR A 429 1.64 -29.83 -4.89
CA THR A 429 2.94 -29.15 -5.02
C THR A 429 2.97 -28.27 -6.27
N VAL A 430 2.41 -28.73 -7.39
CA VAL A 430 2.31 -27.95 -8.63
C VAL A 430 1.36 -26.76 -8.45
N SER A 431 0.19 -26.97 -7.86
CA SER A 431 -0.77 -25.91 -7.55
C SER A 431 -0.13 -24.79 -6.72
N ARG A 432 0.57 -25.16 -5.64
CA ARG A 432 1.27 -24.21 -4.76
C ARG A 432 2.45 -23.53 -5.45
N LEU A 433 3.19 -24.25 -6.28
CA LEU A 433 4.29 -23.71 -7.08
C LEU A 433 3.78 -22.63 -8.06
N LEU A 434 2.69 -22.92 -8.77
CA LEU A 434 2.08 -21.99 -9.73
C LEU A 434 1.50 -20.76 -9.03
N LEU A 435 0.82 -20.95 -7.90
CA LEU A 435 0.35 -19.84 -7.07
C LEU A 435 1.50 -18.96 -6.60
N PHE A 436 2.62 -19.55 -6.18
CA PHE A 436 3.81 -18.81 -5.79
C PHE A 436 4.38 -18.00 -6.97
N LEU A 437 4.51 -18.60 -8.15
CA LEU A 437 5.07 -17.91 -9.32
C LEU A 437 4.26 -16.66 -9.71
N HIS A 438 2.94 -16.69 -9.56
CA HIS A 438 2.05 -15.56 -9.89
C HIS A 438 1.92 -14.52 -8.77
N THR A 439 2.10 -14.91 -7.50
CA THR A 439 1.69 -14.06 -6.36
C THR A 439 2.78 -13.84 -5.32
N ASP A 440 3.91 -14.52 -5.49
CA ASP A 440 5.02 -14.57 -4.54
C ASP A 440 4.59 -15.06 -3.13
N SER A 441 3.38 -15.63 -2.97
CA SER A 441 2.84 -16.03 -1.68
C SER A 441 3.11 -17.50 -1.37
N LEU A 442 3.51 -17.76 -0.12
CA LEU A 442 3.62 -19.09 0.49
C LEU A 442 2.65 -19.25 1.67
N ALA A 443 1.56 -18.48 1.70
CA ALA A 443 0.61 -18.51 2.82
C ALA A 443 0.07 -19.94 3.06
N ASP A 444 -0.07 -20.30 4.34
CA ASP A 444 -0.70 -21.55 4.78
C ASP A 444 -0.03 -22.83 4.24
N ILE A 445 1.31 -22.89 4.27
CA ILE A 445 2.08 -24.11 3.97
C ILE A 445 2.60 -24.79 5.24
N ASN A 446 2.62 -26.12 5.24
CA ASN A 446 3.25 -26.93 6.29
C ASN A 446 4.70 -27.29 5.91
N TRP A 447 5.45 -27.85 6.88
CA TRP A 447 6.86 -28.22 6.69
C TRP A 447 7.09 -29.18 5.51
N THR A 448 6.23 -30.18 5.35
CA THR A 448 6.31 -31.16 4.27
C THR A 448 6.14 -30.51 2.89
N THR A 449 5.15 -29.62 2.77
CA THR A 449 4.87 -28.87 1.53
C THR A 449 6.01 -27.91 1.23
N ALA A 450 6.53 -27.20 2.25
CA ALA A 450 7.69 -26.34 2.11
C ALA A 450 8.93 -27.10 1.61
N THR A 451 9.12 -28.34 2.07
CA THR A 451 10.24 -29.21 1.65
C THR A 451 10.11 -29.61 0.18
N LYS A 452 8.91 -30.04 -0.24
CA LYS A 452 8.62 -30.35 -1.64
C LYS A 452 8.82 -29.14 -2.55
N LEU A 453 8.30 -27.97 -2.15
CA LEU A 453 8.48 -26.72 -2.87
C LEU A 453 9.95 -26.28 -2.95
N TYR A 454 10.74 -26.48 -1.90
CA TYR A 454 12.18 -26.19 -1.91
C TYR A 454 12.94 -27.06 -2.93
N HIS A 455 12.63 -28.37 -2.99
CA HIS A 455 13.22 -29.25 -4.01
C HIS A 455 12.78 -28.86 -5.43
N ALA A 456 11.51 -28.53 -5.63
CA ALA A 456 11.01 -28.02 -6.90
C ALA A 456 11.72 -26.70 -7.28
N ALA A 457 11.95 -25.80 -6.33
CA ALA A 457 12.66 -24.56 -6.56
C ALA A 457 14.10 -24.78 -7.06
N ILE A 458 14.79 -25.81 -6.56
CA ILE A 458 16.12 -26.18 -7.04
C ILE A 458 16.05 -26.76 -8.44
N ALA A 459 15.17 -27.74 -8.67
CA ALA A 459 15.03 -28.42 -9.95
C ALA A 459 14.67 -27.45 -11.09
N TYR A 460 13.73 -26.53 -10.83
CA TYR A 460 13.28 -25.53 -11.78
C TYR A 460 14.04 -24.19 -11.68
N GLN A 461 15.09 -24.09 -10.85
CA GLN A 461 15.90 -22.88 -10.68
C GLN A 461 15.06 -21.62 -10.39
N ILE A 462 14.15 -21.71 -9.41
CA ILE A 462 13.26 -20.63 -8.96
C ILE A 462 13.85 -20.02 -7.68
N GLU A 463 14.72 -19.03 -7.84
CA GLU A 463 15.51 -18.50 -6.71
C GLU A 463 14.62 -17.82 -5.65
N ARG A 464 13.55 -17.12 -6.06
CA ARG A 464 12.59 -16.49 -5.14
C ARG A 464 11.95 -17.51 -4.21
N LEU A 465 11.48 -18.63 -4.78
CA LEU A 465 10.83 -19.69 -4.01
C LEU A 465 11.82 -20.35 -3.05
N LYS A 466 13.02 -20.66 -3.54
CA LYS A 466 14.10 -21.23 -2.74
C LYS A 466 14.40 -20.37 -1.52
N ILE A 467 14.57 -19.06 -1.69
CA ILE A 467 14.80 -18.11 -0.59
C ILE A 467 13.62 -18.11 0.39
N LYS A 468 12.36 -18.02 -0.08
CA LYS A 468 11.20 -18.01 0.82
C LYS A 468 11.04 -19.29 1.61
N CYS A 469 11.25 -20.45 0.98
CA CYS A 469 11.27 -21.74 1.66
C CYS A 469 12.40 -21.80 2.71
N SER A 470 13.61 -21.33 2.39
CA SER A 470 14.71 -21.24 3.37
C SER A 470 14.34 -20.37 4.57
N CYS A 471 13.69 -19.22 4.34
CA CYS A 471 13.20 -18.35 5.41
C CYS A 471 12.16 -19.06 6.27
N PHE A 472 11.19 -19.73 5.65
CA PHE A 472 10.18 -20.52 6.35
C PHE A 472 10.81 -21.59 7.25
N PHE A 473 11.81 -22.34 6.76
CA PHE A 473 12.51 -23.31 7.60
C PHE A 473 13.17 -22.64 8.79
N LEU A 474 13.95 -21.56 8.58
CA LEU A 474 14.66 -20.87 9.65
C LEU A 474 13.72 -20.28 10.71
N GLU A 475 12.55 -19.78 10.32
CA GLU A 475 11.52 -19.29 11.23
C GLU A 475 10.88 -20.42 12.06
N ASN A 476 10.76 -21.62 11.50
CA ASN A 476 10.08 -22.75 12.12
C ASN A 476 11.03 -23.78 12.77
N VAL A 477 12.35 -23.60 12.65
CA VAL A 477 13.39 -24.42 13.29
C VAL A 477 13.27 -24.45 14.83
N LYS A 478 12.48 -23.57 15.46
CA LYS A 478 12.26 -23.54 16.92
C LYS A 478 10.98 -24.21 17.45
N HIS A 479 10.16 -24.85 16.62
CA HIS A 479 8.90 -25.46 17.10
C HIS A 479 8.72 -26.95 16.83
N SER A 480 9.54 -27.60 16.01
CA SER A 480 9.25 -29.00 15.65
C SER A 480 10.48 -29.84 15.29
N ASN A 481 11.59 -29.73 16.02
CA ASN A 481 12.62 -30.77 16.18
C ASN A 481 13.79 -30.24 17.04
N ALA A 482 13.66 -30.41 18.35
CA ALA A 482 14.78 -30.62 19.27
C ALA A 482 14.60 -32.01 19.88
#